data_AF-A0A815APY3-F1
#
_entry.id   AF-A0A815APY3-F1
#
_cell.length_a   1.000
_cell.length_b   1.000
_cell.length_c   1.000
_cell.angle_alpha   90.00
_cell.angle_beta   90.00
_cell.angle_gamma   90.00
#
_symmetry.space_group_name_H-M   'P 1'
#
loop_
_entity.id
_entity.type
_entity.pdbx_description
1 polymer ?
#
loop_
_entity_poly.entity_id
_entity_poly.type
_entity_poly.pdbx_seq_one_letter_code
_entity_poly.pdbx_strand_id
1 'polypeptide(L)'
;MVIISFYVVIITTITNPQSVAVTISNITPELFKQLRSDYGLALSCPCSTISVPYKAFVTNEVLFDPVCTSIFTSREWIEAIYLVNASAYLLIDFRSTAGSQVMAVMVAAIVQGVPVTDNHMRESCEAHFYSYGADPCEGTVSVRGGCKSSTLNFAHTNTSKTCTSVKFFWSYPVDNLTMIIETPFTEKQQQYSIKFNVDRTMGAITNVFRIFGREEILVTPAESKLIQPSDSNYQIILKLQGPSRLTSYGVFIDYEVV
;
A
#
# COMPACT_ATOMS: atom_id res chain seq x y z
N MET A 1 -64.23 -49.80 44.24
CA MET A 1 -62.78 -49.47 44.18
C MET A 1 -62.09 -49.97 42.91
N VAL A 2 -62.28 -51.23 42.49
CA VAL A 2 -61.59 -51.79 41.30
C VAL A 2 -61.94 -51.09 39.97
N ILE A 3 -63.20 -50.69 39.77
CA ILE A 3 -63.66 -50.03 38.53
C ILE A 3 -62.99 -48.67 38.33
N ILE A 4 -62.79 -47.90 39.40
CA ILE A 4 -62.14 -46.59 39.35
C ILE A 4 -60.66 -46.75 38.97
N SER A 5 -59.99 -47.79 39.48
CA SER A 5 -58.60 -48.09 39.13
C SER A 5 -58.43 -48.45 37.65
N PHE A 6 -59.33 -49.26 37.08
CA PHE A 6 -59.33 -49.54 35.64
C PHE A 6 -59.56 -48.29 34.79
N TYR A 7 -60.47 -47.40 35.21
CA TYR A 7 -60.73 -46.15 34.51
C TYR A 7 -59.52 -45.22 34.49
N VAL A 8 -58.81 -45.11 35.61
CA VAL A 8 -57.57 -44.31 35.69
C VAL A 8 -56.50 -44.88 34.76
N VAL A 9 -56.30 -46.20 34.73
CA VAL A 9 -55.30 -46.83 33.85
C VAL A 9 -55.63 -46.58 32.38
N ILE A 10 -56.89 -46.77 31.96
CA ILE A 10 -57.33 -46.55 30.57
C ILE A 10 -57.16 -45.09 30.16
N ILE A 11 -57.52 -44.14 31.03
CA ILE A 11 -57.33 -42.72 30.73
C ILE A 11 -55.84 -42.41 30.58
N THR A 12 -54.98 -42.91 31.47
CA THR A 12 -53.54 -42.67 31.40
C THR A 12 -52.85 -43.31 30.19
N THR A 13 -53.34 -44.45 29.70
CA THR A 13 -52.75 -45.07 28.49
C THR A 13 -53.20 -44.38 27.21
N ILE A 14 -54.44 -43.88 27.13
CA ILE A 14 -54.93 -43.14 25.96
C ILE A 14 -54.30 -41.75 25.87
N THR A 15 -53.98 -41.11 27.00
CA THR A 15 -53.39 -39.76 27.02
C THR A 15 -51.88 -39.72 26.84
N ASN A 16 -51.20 -40.87 26.66
CA ASN A 16 -49.78 -40.89 26.37
C ASN A 16 -49.56 -40.86 24.84
N PRO A 17 -49.24 -39.69 24.24
CA PRO A 17 -48.94 -39.61 22.83
C PRO A 17 -47.68 -40.43 22.51
N GLN A 18 -47.78 -41.38 21.58
CA GLN A 18 -46.61 -42.10 21.09
C GLN A 18 -45.93 -41.28 19.99
N SER A 19 -44.69 -40.87 20.22
CA SER A 19 -43.86 -40.23 19.21
C SER A 19 -43.21 -41.30 18.33
N VAL A 20 -43.49 -41.26 17.02
CA VAL A 20 -42.83 -42.14 16.03
C VAL A 20 -41.73 -41.35 15.34
N ALA A 21 -40.50 -41.86 15.37
CA ALA A 21 -39.38 -41.30 14.62
C ALA A 21 -39.36 -41.86 13.20
N VAL A 22 -39.40 -40.99 12.19
CA VAL A 22 -39.33 -41.35 10.77
C VAL A 22 -38.03 -40.79 10.19
N THR A 23 -37.24 -41.65 9.53
CA THR A 23 -35.99 -41.25 8.87
C THR A 23 -36.21 -41.05 7.38
N ILE A 24 -35.83 -39.88 6.85
CA ILE A 24 -35.94 -39.52 5.43
C ILE A 24 -34.52 -39.30 4.89
N SER A 25 -34.09 -40.12 3.93
CA SER A 25 -32.72 -40.13 3.42
C SER A 25 -32.47 -39.20 2.22
N ASN A 26 -33.49 -38.93 1.40
CA ASN A 26 -33.39 -38.07 0.22
C ASN A 26 -34.17 -36.77 0.42
N ILE A 27 -33.56 -35.83 1.15
CA ILE A 27 -34.17 -34.52 1.42
C ILE A 27 -33.89 -33.57 0.25
N THR A 28 -34.95 -33.04 -0.37
CA THR A 28 -34.86 -31.89 -1.30
C THR A 28 -35.02 -30.56 -0.53
N PRO A 29 -34.54 -29.43 -1.07
CA PRO A 29 -34.69 -28.12 -0.42
C PRO A 29 -36.14 -27.74 -0.13
N GLU A 30 -37.07 -28.08 -1.03
CA GLU A 30 -38.50 -27.80 -0.89
C GLU A 30 -39.12 -28.65 0.21
N LEU A 31 -38.79 -29.94 0.24
CA LEU A 31 -39.25 -30.87 1.27
C LEU A 31 -38.71 -30.47 2.65
N PHE A 32 -37.45 -30.02 2.72
CA PHE A 32 -36.87 -29.52 3.97
C PHE A 32 -37.62 -28.29 4.49
N LYS A 33 -37.94 -27.32 3.61
CA LYS A 33 -38.72 -26.14 3.99
C LYS A 33 -40.09 -26.52 4.52
N GLN A 34 -40.77 -27.46 3.86
CA GLN A 34 -42.07 -27.96 4.30
C GLN A 34 -41.99 -28.64 5.66
N LEU A 35 -41.09 -29.63 5.82
CA LEU A 35 -40.92 -30.36 7.07
C LEU A 35 -40.55 -29.41 8.22
N ARG A 36 -39.70 -28.42 7.96
CA ARG A 36 -39.31 -27.41 8.97
C ARG A 36 -40.49 -26.53 9.39
N SER A 37 -41.40 -26.22 8.47
CA SER A 37 -42.64 -25.54 8.78
C SER A 37 -43.56 -26.40 9.65
N ASP A 38 -43.71 -27.68 9.31
CA ASP A 38 -44.70 -28.57 9.94
C ASP A 38 -44.24 -29.12 11.31
N TYR A 39 -42.95 -29.39 11.47
CA TYR A 39 -42.41 -30.09 12.65
C TYR A 39 -41.38 -29.27 13.46
N GLY A 40 -40.92 -28.13 12.95
CA GLY A 40 -40.10 -27.16 13.68
C GLY A 40 -38.92 -27.79 14.43
N LEU A 41 -38.97 -27.68 15.76
CA LEU A 41 -37.92 -28.15 16.69
C LEU A 41 -37.87 -29.67 16.89
N ALA A 42 -38.90 -30.42 16.44
CA ALA A 42 -38.91 -31.88 16.53
C ALA A 42 -38.05 -32.56 15.44
N LEU A 43 -37.59 -31.81 14.44
CA LEU A 43 -36.68 -32.31 13.43
C LEU A 43 -35.26 -32.44 13.98
N SER A 44 -34.72 -33.65 13.90
CA SER A 44 -33.30 -33.91 14.12
C SER A 44 -32.64 -34.27 12.80
N CYS A 45 -31.61 -33.52 12.43
CA CYS A 45 -30.74 -33.83 11.30
C CYS A 45 -29.45 -34.44 11.86
N PRO A 46 -29.31 -35.77 11.91
CA PRO A 46 -28.05 -36.37 12.30
C PRO A 46 -27.00 -36.00 11.23
N CYS A 47 -26.02 -35.19 11.60
CA CYS A 47 -24.87 -34.92 10.74
C CYS A 47 -24.08 -36.22 10.58
N SER A 48 -24.12 -36.85 9.40
CA SER A 48 -23.28 -38.01 9.08
C SER A 48 -21.81 -37.64 8.92
N THR A 49 -21.52 -36.37 8.64
CA THR A 49 -20.18 -35.81 8.49
C THR A 49 -20.06 -34.46 9.19
N ILE A 50 -18.97 -34.24 9.92
CA ILE A 50 -18.68 -32.98 10.61
C ILE A 50 -18.27 -31.85 9.66
N SER A 51 -17.94 -32.16 8.41
CA SER A 51 -17.59 -31.19 7.38
C SER A 51 -18.00 -31.71 6.01
N VAL A 52 -18.55 -30.81 5.19
CA VAL A 52 -18.78 -31.05 3.77
C VAL A 52 -17.73 -30.22 3.01
N PRO A 53 -16.91 -30.83 2.15
CA PRO A 53 -15.96 -30.08 1.34
C PRO A 53 -16.70 -29.00 0.54
N TYR A 54 -16.19 -27.76 0.54
CA TYR A 54 -16.83 -26.62 -0.14
C TYR A 54 -17.18 -26.92 -1.62
N LYS A 55 -16.29 -27.64 -2.31
CA LYS A 55 -16.47 -28.12 -3.68
C LYS A 55 -17.69 -29.02 -3.93
N ALA A 56 -18.29 -29.60 -2.88
CA ALA A 56 -19.40 -30.54 -3.01
C ALA A 56 -20.76 -29.83 -3.16
N PHE A 57 -20.85 -28.56 -2.77
CA PHE A 57 -22.09 -27.77 -2.87
C PHE A 57 -21.89 -26.42 -3.56
N VAL A 58 -20.63 -26.02 -3.83
CA VAL A 58 -20.30 -24.85 -4.63
C VAL A 58 -19.41 -25.26 -5.79
N THR A 59 -19.91 -25.05 -7.01
CA THR A 59 -19.14 -25.16 -8.24
C THR A 59 -18.74 -23.75 -8.65
N ASN A 60 -17.50 -23.35 -8.37
CA ASN A 60 -16.95 -22.08 -8.84
C ASN A 60 -16.16 -22.32 -10.12
N GLU A 61 -16.76 -22.03 -11.27
CA GLU A 61 -16.01 -21.85 -12.51
C GLU A 61 -15.50 -20.40 -12.54
N VAL A 62 -14.24 -20.20 -12.19
CA VAL A 62 -13.62 -18.87 -12.24
C VAL A 62 -13.24 -18.59 -13.69
N LEU A 63 -14.11 -17.85 -14.38
CA LEU A 63 -13.80 -17.25 -15.67
C LEU A 63 -13.05 -15.95 -15.40
N PHE A 64 -11.74 -15.96 -15.66
CA PHE A 64 -10.95 -14.75 -15.63
C PHE A 64 -11.16 -13.98 -16.93
N ASP A 65 -11.71 -12.77 -16.84
CA ASP A 65 -11.71 -11.86 -17.98
C ASP A 65 -10.25 -11.55 -18.37
N PRO A 66 -9.92 -11.54 -19.67
CA PRO A 66 -8.60 -11.15 -20.12
C PRO A 66 -8.27 -9.75 -19.58
N VAL A 67 -7.09 -9.64 -18.95
CA VAL A 67 -6.62 -8.42 -18.27
C VAL A 67 -6.83 -7.17 -19.14
N CYS A 68 -6.60 -7.30 -20.45
CA CYS A 68 -6.68 -6.21 -21.43
C CYS A 68 -8.08 -5.63 -21.68
N THR A 69 -9.16 -6.25 -21.20
CA THR A 69 -10.53 -5.69 -21.29
C THR A 69 -11.06 -5.20 -19.95
N SER A 70 -10.28 -5.34 -18.89
CA SER A 70 -10.68 -4.91 -17.56
C SER A 70 -10.59 -3.39 -17.42
N ILE A 71 -11.58 -2.78 -16.77
CA ILE A 71 -11.52 -1.36 -16.38
C ILE A 71 -10.28 -1.04 -15.53
N PHE A 72 -9.73 -2.03 -14.82
CA PHE A 72 -8.52 -1.87 -14.01
C PHE A 72 -7.25 -1.67 -14.85
N THR A 73 -7.32 -1.94 -16.16
CA THR A 73 -6.26 -1.63 -17.13
C THR A 73 -6.50 -0.35 -17.92
N SER A 74 -7.65 0.31 -17.69
CA SER A 74 -7.90 1.59 -18.32
C SER A 74 -6.92 2.62 -17.78
N ARG A 75 -6.51 3.54 -18.66
CA ARG A 75 -5.57 4.60 -18.31
C ARG A 75 -6.10 5.47 -17.18
N GLU A 76 -7.39 5.77 -17.22
CA GLU A 76 -8.10 6.57 -16.23
C GLU A 76 -8.04 5.90 -14.85
N TRP A 77 -8.20 4.57 -14.80
CA TRP A 77 -8.13 3.81 -13.55
C TRP A 77 -6.71 3.72 -13.00
N ILE A 78 -5.73 3.51 -13.88
CA ILE A 78 -4.30 3.54 -13.52
C ILE A 78 -3.89 4.92 -13.02
N GLU A 79 -4.34 6.01 -13.63
CA GLU A 79 -4.03 7.36 -13.17
C GLU A 79 -4.74 7.65 -11.81
N ALA A 80 -5.95 7.11 -11.61
CA ALA A 80 -6.71 7.29 -10.37
C ALA A 80 -6.02 6.68 -9.13
N ILE A 81 -5.29 5.57 -9.28
CA ILE A 81 -4.53 4.97 -8.15
C ILE A 81 -3.29 5.79 -7.74
N TYR A 82 -2.82 6.71 -8.59
CA TYR A 82 -1.70 7.61 -8.27
C TYR A 82 -2.15 9.00 -7.81
N LEU A 83 -3.46 9.23 -7.64
CA LEU A 83 -3.94 10.49 -7.12
C LEU A 83 -3.45 10.68 -5.68
N VAL A 84 -2.96 11.89 -5.39
CA VAL A 84 -2.34 12.28 -4.10
C VAL A 84 -3.26 12.04 -2.89
N ASN A 85 -4.58 12.00 -3.09
CA ASN A 85 -5.59 11.75 -2.05
C ASN A 85 -6.24 10.36 -2.12
N ALA A 86 -5.73 9.44 -2.95
CA ALA A 86 -6.19 8.04 -2.93
C ALA A 86 -5.90 7.35 -1.58
N SER A 87 -4.99 7.91 -0.78
CA SER A 87 -4.67 7.49 0.59
C SER A 87 -5.61 8.04 1.66
N ALA A 88 -6.55 8.93 1.33
CA ALA A 88 -7.59 9.39 2.26
C ALA A 88 -8.64 8.31 2.58
N TYR A 89 -8.62 7.21 1.83
CA TYR A 89 -9.42 6.02 2.12
C TYR A 89 -8.74 5.16 3.20
N LEU A 90 -9.54 4.47 4.01
CA LEU A 90 -9.09 3.67 5.16
C LEU A 90 -7.97 2.69 4.76
N LEU A 91 -7.08 2.32 5.71
CA LEU A 91 -5.96 1.38 5.53
C LEU A 91 -6.33 0.01 4.91
N ILE A 92 -7.62 -0.35 4.92
CA ILE A 92 -8.16 -1.58 4.33
C ILE A 92 -8.69 -1.41 2.91
N ASP A 93 -8.71 -0.17 2.40
CA ASP A 93 -9.13 0.11 1.04
C ASP A 93 -8.04 -0.36 0.08
N PHE A 94 -8.41 -1.24 -0.84
CA PHE A 94 -7.48 -1.78 -1.82
C PHE A 94 -6.75 -0.67 -2.59
N ARG A 95 -7.34 0.52 -2.78
CA ARG A 95 -6.69 1.66 -3.47
C ARG A 95 -5.44 2.17 -2.75
N SER A 96 -5.36 1.98 -1.42
CA SER A 96 -4.16 2.33 -0.63
C SER A 96 -2.98 1.37 -0.89
N THR A 97 -3.24 0.15 -1.36
CA THR A 97 -2.23 -0.88 -1.68
C THR A 97 -2.21 -1.26 -3.16
N ALA A 98 -3.13 -0.74 -3.97
CA ALA A 98 -3.29 -1.11 -5.37
C ALA A 98 -2.06 -0.72 -6.18
N GLY A 99 -1.49 0.46 -5.92
CA GLY A 99 -0.25 0.90 -6.57
C GLY A 99 0.92 -0.07 -6.34
N SER A 100 1.10 -0.56 -5.10
CA SER A 100 2.16 -1.52 -4.78
C SER A 100 1.86 -2.92 -5.30
N GLN A 101 0.60 -3.35 -5.32
CA GLN A 101 0.19 -4.64 -5.89
C GLN A 101 0.34 -4.66 -7.42
N VAL A 102 -0.06 -3.61 -8.12
CA VAL A 102 0.14 -3.48 -9.59
C VAL A 102 1.64 -3.48 -9.92
N MET A 103 2.45 -2.78 -9.14
CA MET A 103 3.90 -2.80 -9.33
C MET A 103 4.49 -4.19 -9.05
N ALA A 104 4.03 -4.90 -8.03
CA ALA A 104 4.46 -6.27 -7.75
C ALA A 104 4.10 -7.25 -8.88
N VAL A 105 2.91 -7.10 -9.48
CA VAL A 105 2.50 -7.89 -10.65
C VAL A 105 3.34 -7.54 -11.88
N MET A 106 3.66 -6.27 -12.11
CA MET A 106 4.57 -5.87 -13.19
C MET A 106 5.97 -6.47 -12.98
N VAL A 107 6.50 -6.46 -11.76
CA VAL A 107 7.78 -7.11 -11.42
C VAL A 107 7.70 -8.62 -11.62
N ALA A 108 6.61 -9.27 -11.22
CA ALA A 108 6.41 -10.70 -11.45
C ALA A 108 6.33 -11.04 -12.94
N ALA A 109 5.69 -10.20 -13.75
CA ALA A 109 5.63 -10.36 -15.21
C ALA A 109 7.03 -10.23 -15.85
N ILE A 110 7.87 -9.32 -15.34
CA ILE A 110 9.29 -9.19 -15.72
C ILE A 110 10.08 -10.47 -15.35
N VAL A 111 9.84 -11.03 -14.16
CA VAL A 111 10.50 -12.27 -13.70
C VAL A 111 10.05 -13.50 -14.50
N GLN A 112 8.82 -13.51 -15.01
CA GLN A 112 8.29 -14.60 -15.86
C GLN A 112 8.72 -14.52 -17.33
N GLY A 113 9.62 -13.60 -17.69
CA GLY A 113 10.17 -13.53 -19.04
C GLY A 113 9.17 -13.04 -20.09
N VAL A 114 8.08 -12.38 -19.66
CA VAL A 114 7.31 -11.56 -20.59
C VAL A 114 8.20 -10.39 -20.97
N PRO A 115 8.58 -10.22 -22.25
CA PRO A 115 9.36 -9.08 -22.67
C PRO A 115 8.48 -7.85 -22.51
N VAL A 116 8.56 -7.19 -21.35
CA VAL A 116 8.23 -5.79 -21.26
C VAL A 116 9.21 -5.15 -22.21
N THR A 117 8.71 -4.72 -23.37
CA THR A 117 9.50 -3.98 -24.35
C THR A 117 10.28 -2.92 -23.59
N ASP A 118 11.60 -3.07 -23.58
CA ASP A 118 12.56 -2.26 -22.86
C ASP A 118 12.34 -0.80 -23.26
N ASN A 119 11.49 -0.12 -22.51
CA ASN A 119 11.34 1.32 -22.59
C ASN A 119 12.62 1.86 -21.98
N HIS A 120 13.64 2.02 -22.83
CA HIS A 120 14.86 2.81 -22.65
C HIS A 120 14.97 3.37 -21.23
N MET A 121 15.55 2.59 -20.29
CA MET A 121 15.85 3.10 -18.95
C MET A 121 16.66 4.38 -19.11
N ARG A 122 16.10 5.51 -18.71
CA ARG A 122 16.77 6.79 -18.82
C ARG A 122 17.83 6.86 -17.73
N GLU A 123 19.04 7.27 -18.12
CA GLU A 123 20.14 7.45 -17.17
C GLU A 123 19.83 8.54 -16.14
N SER A 124 19.09 9.58 -16.54
CA SER A 124 18.70 10.69 -15.67
C SER A 124 17.30 11.21 -16.01
N CYS A 125 16.58 11.64 -14.98
CA CYS A 125 15.22 12.16 -15.05
C CYS A 125 15.03 13.38 -14.16
N GLU A 126 14.03 14.18 -14.47
CA GLU A 126 13.60 15.27 -13.59
C GLU A 126 12.65 14.73 -12.51
N ALA A 127 12.87 15.15 -11.27
CA ALA A 127 11.97 14.89 -10.15
C ALA A 127 11.17 16.15 -9.82
N HIS A 128 9.92 15.97 -9.42
CA HIS A 128 9.04 17.08 -9.08
C HIS A 128 8.61 17.01 -7.62
N PHE A 129 8.67 18.16 -6.94
CA PHE A 129 8.17 18.33 -5.58
C PHE A 129 6.71 18.82 -5.61
N TYR A 130 5.85 18.13 -4.87
CA TYR A 130 4.45 18.47 -4.70
C TYR A 130 4.19 18.72 -3.21
N SER A 131 3.87 19.96 -2.85
CA SER A 131 3.53 20.32 -1.47
C SER A 131 2.18 19.71 -1.06
N TYR A 132 2.08 19.32 0.22
CA TYR A 132 0.87 18.80 0.82
C TYR A 132 0.18 19.86 1.68
N GLY A 133 -1.05 20.21 1.32
CA GLY A 133 -1.93 21.00 2.18
C GLY A 133 -1.52 22.47 2.29
N ALA A 134 -1.54 22.99 3.53
CA ALA A 134 -1.33 24.41 3.82
C ALA A 134 0.15 24.79 4.05
N ASP A 135 1.03 23.82 4.29
CA ASP A 135 2.45 24.06 4.52
C ASP A 135 3.25 23.90 3.21
N PRO A 136 3.77 24.99 2.61
CA PRO A 136 4.54 24.91 1.37
C PRO A 136 5.91 24.22 1.53
N CYS A 137 6.32 23.94 2.77
CA CYS A 137 7.60 23.33 3.13
C CYS A 137 7.49 21.81 3.37
N GLU A 138 6.28 21.24 3.35
CA GLU A 138 6.05 19.80 3.41
C GLU A 138 5.48 19.26 2.08
N GLY A 139 5.95 18.09 1.62
CA GLY A 139 5.49 17.52 0.36
C GLY A 139 5.98 16.12 0.00
N THR A 140 5.91 15.79 -1.29
CA THR A 140 6.42 14.54 -1.86
C THR A 140 7.21 14.79 -3.13
N VAL A 141 8.17 13.91 -3.36
CA VAL A 141 8.99 13.91 -4.55
C VAL A 141 8.58 12.71 -5.40
N SER A 142 8.04 13.02 -6.58
CA SER A 142 7.70 12.02 -7.58
C SER A 142 8.81 11.92 -8.62
N VAL A 143 9.19 10.69 -8.94
CA VAL A 143 10.15 10.37 -10.00
C VAL A 143 9.42 9.50 -11.01
N ARG A 144 9.65 9.77 -12.30
CA ARG A 144 9.11 8.93 -13.37
C ARG A 144 9.66 7.50 -13.26
N GLY A 145 8.82 6.49 -13.49
CA GLY A 145 9.27 5.09 -13.53
C GLY A 145 10.32 4.85 -14.63
N GLY A 146 11.29 3.97 -14.34
CA GLY A 146 12.37 3.60 -15.27
C GLY A 146 13.59 4.53 -15.28
N CYS A 147 13.78 5.31 -14.21
CA CYS A 147 14.90 6.25 -14.07
C CYS A 147 15.98 5.72 -13.12
N LYS A 148 17.25 5.74 -13.57
CA LYS A 148 18.41 5.36 -12.74
C LYS A 148 18.94 6.50 -11.86
N SER A 149 18.59 7.73 -12.19
CA SER A 149 18.95 8.89 -11.38
C SER A 149 17.88 9.93 -11.58
N SER A 150 17.62 10.73 -10.56
CA SER A 150 16.70 11.85 -10.66
C SER A 150 17.28 13.13 -10.09
N THR A 151 16.89 14.25 -10.67
CA THR A 151 17.30 15.58 -10.23
C THR A 151 16.08 16.36 -9.77
N LEU A 152 16.06 16.75 -8.50
CA LEU A 152 15.08 17.64 -7.91
C LEU A 152 15.69 19.05 -7.81
N ASN A 153 15.14 19.97 -8.58
CA ASN A 153 15.64 21.34 -8.61
C ASN A 153 14.72 22.27 -7.81
N PHE A 154 15.20 22.71 -6.64
CA PHE A 154 14.55 23.73 -5.83
C PHE A 154 15.04 25.16 -6.16
N ALA A 155 16.04 25.32 -7.04
CA ALA A 155 16.52 26.66 -7.42
C ALA A 155 15.38 27.54 -7.95
N HIS A 156 15.34 28.78 -7.49
CA HIS A 156 14.33 29.79 -7.83
C HIS A 156 12.85 29.42 -7.56
N THR A 157 12.57 28.32 -6.86
CA THR A 157 11.20 27.92 -6.51
C THR A 157 10.62 28.78 -5.39
N ASN A 158 9.29 28.80 -5.23
CA ASN A 158 8.68 29.49 -4.09
C ASN A 158 9.06 28.83 -2.76
N THR A 159 9.07 27.50 -2.72
CA THR A 159 9.50 26.71 -1.57
C THR A 159 10.90 27.11 -1.10
N SER A 160 11.86 27.24 -2.01
CA SER A 160 13.23 27.56 -1.63
C SER A 160 13.44 29.00 -1.13
N LYS A 161 12.56 29.92 -1.55
CA LYS A 161 12.53 31.32 -1.08
C LYS A 161 11.87 31.46 0.29
N THR A 162 10.88 30.64 0.60
CA THR A 162 10.09 30.76 1.84
C THR A 162 10.52 29.80 2.94
N CYS A 163 11.10 28.66 2.60
CA CYS A 163 11.38 27.57 3.52
C CYS A 163 12.88 27.48 3.82
N THR A 164 13.22 27.50 5.11
CA THR A 164 14.57 27.17 5.61
C THR A 164 14.68 25.68 5.95
N SER A 165 13.56 25.02 6.21
CA SER A 165 13.44 23.58 6.44
C SER A 165 12.45 23.02 5.42
N VAL A 166 12.77 21.90 4.79
CA VAL A 166 11.84 21.20 3.87
C VAL A 166 11.79 19.73 4.25
N LYS A 167 10.56 19.23 4.33
CA LYS A 167 10.29 17.83 4.65
C LYS A 167 9.52 17.20 3.50
N PHE A 168 10.06 16.12 2.95
CA PHE A 168 9.43 15.46 1.81
C PHE A 168 9.54 13.95 1.85
N PHE A 169 8.57 13.31 1.22
CA PHE A 169 8.60 11.86 0.99
C PHE A 169 9.24 11.55 -0.36
N TRP A 170 10.34 10.79 -0.36
CA TRP A 170 10.95 10.26 -1.58
C TRP A 170 10.51 8.81 -1.79
N SER A 171 9.60 8.61 -2.74
CA SER A 171 9.08 7.28 -3.09
C SER A 171 10.07 6.50 -3.97
N TYR A 172 10.19 5.20 -3.73
CA TYR A 172 11.02 4.26 -4.48
C TYR A 172 12.44 4.78 -4.75
N PRO A 173 13.27 4.95 -3.69
CA PRO A 173 14.66 5.39 -3.84
C PRO A 173 15.50 4.29 -4.49
N VAL A 174 15.39 4.15 -5.82
CA VAL A 174 16.35 3.41 -6.61
C VAL A 174 17.44 4.37 -7.02
N ASP A 175 18.67 3.98 -6.69
CA ASP A 175 19.93 4.64 -7.04
C ASP A 175 20.12 6.03 -6.42
N ASN A 176 19.96 7.11 -7.18
CA ASN A 176 20.42 8.45 -6.79
C ASN A 176 19.34 9.53 -6.96
N LEU A 177 19.20 10.39 -5.94
CA LEU A 177 18.46 11.64 -6.01
C LEU A 177 19.44 12.81 -5.83
N THR A 178 19.60 13.62 -6.86
CA THR A 178 20.36 14.87 -6.82
C THR A 178 19.41 16.02 -6.51
N MET A 179 19.60 16.68 -5.38
CA MET A 179 18.89 17.89 -5.00
C MET A 179 19.74 19.11 -5.31
N ILE A 180 19.15 20.11 -5.95
CA ILE A 180 19.76 21.43 -6.17
C ILE A 180 18.96 22.42 -5.33
N ILE A 181 19.55 22.93 -4.25
CA ILE A 181 18.90 23.81 -3.29
C ILE A 181 19.51 25.21 -3.39
N GLU A 182 18.68 26.23 -3.39
CA GLU A 182 19.07 27.63 -3.32
C GLU A 182 18.24 28.26 -2.20
N THR A 183 18.85 29.05 -1.32
CA THR A 183 18.15 29.69 -0.21
C THR A 183 18.56 31.15 -0.09
N PRO A 184 17.79 31.98 0.63
CA PRO A 184 18.22 33.35 0.93
C PRO A 184 19.58 33.44 1.65
N PHE A 185 20.02 32.38 2.36
CA PHE A 185 21.34 32.31 2.99
C PHE A 185 22.45 32.13 1.96
N THR A 186 22.23 31.24 0.98
CA THR A 186 23.24 30.93 -0.04
C THR A 186 23.39 32.10 -1.02
N GLU A 187 22.29 32.80 -1.37
CA GLU A 187 22.34 34.04 -2.16
C GLU A 187 23.22 35.12 -1.52
N LYS A 188 23.21 35.21 -0.18
CA LYS A 188 23.99 36.20 0.58
C LYS A 188 25.45 35.77 0.82
N GLN A 189 25.89 34.64 0.26
CA GLN A 189 27.21 34.03 0.52
C GLN A 189 27.50 33.82 2.02
N GLN A 190 26.46 33.59 2.81
CA GLN A 190 26.62 33.35 4.24
C GLN A 190 27.03 31.90 4.47
N GLN A 191 27.81 31.67 5.53
CA GLN A 191 28.04 30.31 6.00
C GLN A 191 26.70 29.71 6.40
N TYR A 192 26.41 28.53 5.87
CA TYR A 192 25.23 27.76 6.20
C TYR A 192 25.66 26.37 6.66
N SER A 193 24.72 25.68 7.28
CA SER A 193 24.82 24.29 7.67
C SER A 193 23.55 23.55 7.30
N ILE A 194 23.72 22.32 6.81
CA ILE A 194 22.59 21.46 6.48
C ILE A 194 22.52 20.36 7.52
N LYS A 195 21.37 20.28 8.18
CA LYS A 195 21.07 19.23 9.12
C LYS A 195 20.07 18.27 8.49
N PHE A 196 20.39 16.98 8.51
CA PHE A 196 19.46 15.92 8.13
C PHE A 196 18.89 15.26 9.38
N ASN A 197 17.58 15.03 9.38
CA ASN A 197 16.94 14.24 10.44
C ASN A 197 17.06 12.74 10.12
N VAL A 198 18.18 12.13 10.54
CA VAL A 198 18.56 10.74 10.19
C VAL A 198 17.73 9.69 10.96
N ASP A 199 17.11 10.06 12.08
CA ASP A 199 16.37 9.12 12.93
C ASP A 199 15.16 8.50 12.21
N ARG A 200 14.67 9.13 11.14
CA ARG A 200 13.54 8.64 10.32
C ARG A 200 13.95 7.96 9.01
N THR A 201 15.24 7.97 8.67
CA THR A 201 15.73 7.45 7.38
C THR A 201 16.36 6.06 7.47
N MET A 202 16.26 5.38 8.61
CA MET A 202 16.94 4.10 8.94
C MET A 202 17.10 3.16 7.73
N GLY A 203 18.29 3.15 7.12
CA GLY A 203 18.71 2.25 6.05
C GLY A 203 18.31 2.63 4.62
N ALA A 204 17.52 3.69 4.42
CA ALA A 204 17.03 4.09 3.11
C ALA A 204 17.96 5.06 2.35
N ILE A 205 18.88 5.72 3.05
CA ILE A 205 19.96 6.51 2.44
C ILE A 205 21.27 5.91 2.92
N THR A 206 22.06 5.37 2.00
CA THR A 206 23.36 4.75 2.31
C THR A 206 24.46 5.78 2.38
N ASN A 207 24.45 6.75 1.46
CA ASN A 207 25.46 7.80 1.37
C ASN A 207 24.80 9.14 1.02
N VAL A 208 25.38 10.22 1.54
CA VAL A 208 25.06 11.59 1.14
C VAL A 208 26.34 12.21 0.59
N PHE A 209 26.30 12.78 -0.60
CA PHE A 209 27.43 13.49 -1.19
C PHE A 209 27.09 14.95 -1.41
N ARG A 210 28.04 15.85 -1.16
CA ARG A 210 28.02 17.23 -1.66
C ARG A 210 28.73 17.26 -3.01
N ILE A 211 28.10 17.85 -4.01
CA ILE A 211 28.72 18.04 -5.34
C ILE A 211 29.26 19.46 -5.45
N PHE A 212 30.58 19.65 -5.34
CA PHE A 212 31.21 20.98 -5.48
C PHE A 212 32.08 21.01 -6.74
N GLY A 213 31.69 21.82 -7.72
CA GLY A 213 32.33 21.82 -9.04
C GLY A 213 32.16 20.47 -9.75
N ARG A 214 33.22 19.67 -9.83
CA ARG A 214 33.22 18.32 -10.41
C ARG A 214 33.48 17.21 -9.39
N GLU A 215 33.62 17.56 -8.13
CA GLU A 215 33.98 16.62 -7.07
C GLU A 215 32.74 16.20 -6.26
N GLU A 216 32.64 14.91 -5.96
CA GLU A 216 31.67 14.36 -5.00
C GLU A 216 32.37 14.19 -3.64
N ILE A 217 31.96 14.99 -2.66
CA ILE A 217 32.50 14.95 -1.30
C ILE A 217 31.52 14.18 -0.43
N LEU A 218 31.94 13.02 0.11
CA LEU A 218 31.12 12.23 1.01
C LEU A 218 30.84 13.02 2.30
N VAL A 219 29.56 13.17 2.64
CA VAL A 219 29.08 13.80 3.86
C VAL A 219 28.64 12.71 4.82
N THR A 220 29.37 12.54 5.91
CA THR A 220 28.99 11.61 6.98
C THR A 220 27.77 12.14 7.74
N PRO A 221 26.64 11.42 7.77
CA PRO A 221 25.41 11.88 8.46
C PRO A 221 25.60 12.09 9.98
N ALA A 222 26.68 11.56 10.56
CA ALA A 222 27.05 11.72 11.96
C ALA A 222 27.45 13.16 12.34
N GLU A 223 27.85 13.98 11.38
CA GLU A 223 28.13 15.40 11.59
C GLU A 223 26.89 16.18 11.17
N SER A 224 25.98 16.41 12.12
CA SER A 224 24.68 17.08 11.92
C SER A 224 24.75 18.54 11.46
N LYS A 225 25.94 19.03 11.13
CA LYS A 225 26.21 20.41 10.75
C LYS A 225 27.34 20.49 9.74
N LEU A 226 27.00 20.51 8.46
CA LEU A 226 27.98 20.70 7.39
C LEU A 226 28.22 22.21 7.14
N ILE A 227 29.23 22.82 7.76
CA ILE A 227 29.56 24.24 7.50
C ILE A 227 30.35 24.33 6.19
N GLN A 228 29.77 24.92 5.14
CA GLN A 228 30.44 25.04 3.84
C GLN A 228 30.16 26.38 3.13
N PRO A 229 31.11 26.86 2.30
CA PRO A 229 30.85 28.00 1.44
C PRO A 229 29.79 27.66 0.38
N SER A 230 29.00 28.65 -0.03
CA SER A 230 28.15 28.55 -1.22
C SER A 230 29.02 28.37 -2.46
N ASP A 231 28.55 27.61 -3.45
CA ASP A 231 29.25 27.59 -4.74
C ASP A 231 29.10 28.94 -5.48
N SER A 232 29.81 29.10 -6.60
CA SER A 232 29.76 30.32 -7.41
C SER A 232 28.36 30.65 -7.96
N ASN A 233 27.46 29.67 -7.95
CA ASN A 233 26.08 29.80 -8.41
C ASN A 233 25.09 29.90 -7.25
N TYR A 234 25.57 30.08 -6.00
CA TYR A 234 24.75 30.19 -4.80
C TYR A 234 23.90 28.95 -4.51
N GLN A 235 24.34 27.79 -5.00
CA GLN A 235 23.62 26.54 -4.90
C GLN A 235 24.27 25.57 -3.91
N ILE A 236 23.42 24.70 -3.38
CA ILE A 236 23.79 23.54 -2.61
C ILE A 236 23.29 22.33 -3.40
N ILE A 237 24.22 21.60 -3.97
CA ILE A 237 23.96 20.38 -4.71
C ILE A 237 24.30 19.19 -3.82
N LEU A 238 23.28 18.41 -3.46
CA LEU A 238 23.39 17.22 -2.64
C LEU A 238 22.94 16.01 -3.45
N LYS A 239 23.68 14.90 -3.37
CA LYS A 239 23.32 13.63 -3.97
C LYS A 239 23.06 12.61 -2.88
N LEU A 240 21.82 12.15 -2.81
CA LEU A 240 21.35 11.14 -1.88
C LEU A 240 21.38 9.79 -2.59
N GLN A 241 22.14 8.85 -2.06
CA GLN A 241 22.23 7.49 -2.60
C GLN A 241 21.36 6.55 -1.77
N GLY A 242 20.40 5.90 -2.43
CA GLY A 242 19.58 4.83 -1.86
C GLY A 242 20.27 3.46 -1.91
N PRO A 243 19.73 2.44 -1.21
CA PRO A 243 20.25 1.09 -1.25
C PRO A 243 20.06 0.46 -2.63
N SER A 244 20.96 -0.47 -3.00
CA SER A 244 20.85 -1.24 -4.25
C SER A 244 19.63 -2.17 -4.31
N ARG A 245 18.96 -2.39 -3.17
CA ARG A 245 17.72 -3.18 -3.06
C ARG A 245 16.77 -2.45 -2.13
N LEU A 246 15.56 -2.20 -2.61
CA LEU A 246 14.50 -1.57 -1.83
C LEU A 246 14.03 -2.52 -0.72
N THR A 247 14.09 -2.06 0.53
CA THR A 247 13.44 -2.71 1.68
C THR A 247 12.20 -1.94 2.15
N SER A 248 11.99 -0.72 1.65
CA SER A 248 10.84 0.14 1.96
C SER A 248 10.30 0.82 0.70
N TYR A 249 9.04 1.26 0.76
CA TYR A 249 8.34 1.97 -0.32
C TYR A 249 8.90 3.39 -0.57
N GLY A 250 9.59 3.96 0.42
CA GLY A 250 10.18 5.29 0.34
C GLY A 250 10.75 5.73 1.67
N VAL A 251 11.18 6.99 1.71
CA VAL A 251 11.82 7.59 2.88
C VAL A 251 11.37 9.04 3.07
N PHE A 252 11.13 9.42 4.32
CA PHE A 252 10.95 10.84 4.65
C PHE A 252 12.32 11.48 4.84
N ILE A 253 12.59 12.51 4.04
CA ILE A 253 13.77 13.35 4.15
C ILE A 253 13.32 14.66 4.77
N ASP A 254 14.04 15.09 5.79
CA ASP A 254 13.86 16.37 6.45
C ASP A 254 15.24 17.02 6.52
N TYR A 255 15.36 18.16 5.85
CA TYR A 255 16.58 18.96 5.87
C TYR A 255 16.28 20.37 6.33
N GLU A 256 17.21 20.93 7.10
CA GLU A 256 17.18 22.30 7.58
C GLU A 256 18.48 23.01 7.19
N VAL A 257 18.36 24.21 6.61
CA VAL A 257 19.48 25.11 6.29
C VAL A 257 19.56 26.17 7.39
N VAL A 258 20.63 26.13 8.17
CA VAL A 258 20.89 26.98 9.36
C VAL A 258 22.16 27.79 9.19
#